data_AF-A0A1M7RJG7-F1
#
_entry.id   AF-A0A1M7RJG7-F1
#
_cell.length_a   1.000
_cell.length_b   1.000
_cell.length_c   1.000
_cell.angle_alpha   90.00
_cell.angle_beta   90.00
_cell.angle_gamma   90.00
#
_symmetry.space_group_name_H-M   'P 1'
#
loop_
_entity.id
_entity.type
_entity.pdbx_description
1 polymer ?
#
loop_
_entity_poly.entity_id
_entity_poly.type
_entity_poly.pdbx_seq_one_letter_code
_entity_poly.pdbx_strand_id
1 'polypeptide(L)' 'MTTLVTGATGNTGKHIVAELIGRGEQVRALTRDPAAAAKSWRTGWTWSTARTRHRRR' A
#
# COMPACT_ATOMS: atom_id res chain seq x y z
N MET A 1 -7.85 0.25 -13.79
CA MET A 1 -6.98 1.42 -13.47
C MET A 1 -6.41 1.20 -12.07
N THR A 2 -5.26 1.78 -11.71
CA THR A 2 -4.63 1.53 -10.40
C THR A 2 -4.45 2.83 -9.63
N THR A 3 -4.99 2.88 -8.41
CA THR A 3 -4.92 4.05 -7.53
C THR A 3 -3.70 3.97 -6.62
N LEU A 4 -2.83 4.98 -6.67
CA LEU A 4 -1.68 5.10 -5.75
C LEU A 4 -2.10 5.89 -4.52
N VAL A 5 -1.91 5.32 -3.33
CA VAL A 5 -2.11 6.01 -2.05
C VAL A 5 -0.77 6.23 -1.38
N THR A 6 -0.37 7.48 -1.23
CA THR A 6 0.80 7.88 -0.44
C THR A 6 0.42 8.05 1.02
N GLY A 7 1.30 7.64 1.95
CA GLY A 7 0.97 7.69 3.38
C GLY A 7 -0.09 6.64 3.76
N ALA A 8 -0.08 5.49 3.07
CA ALA A 8 -1.08 4.44 3.20
C ALA A 8 -1.24 3.88 4.62
N THR A 9 -0.21 3.98 5.47
CA THR A 9 -0.25 3.55 6.88
C THR A 9 -0.59 4.68 7.86
N GLY A 10 -0.78 5.91 7.37
CA GLY A 10 -1.14 7.07 8.19
C GLY A 10 -2.60 7.02 8.65
N ASN A 11 -2.98 7.98 9.50
CA ASN A 11 -4.31 7.99 10.12
C ASN A 11 -5.44 7.99 9.08
N THR A 12 -5.32 8.78 8.02
CA THR A 12 -6.32 8.82 6.95
C THR A 12 -6.08 7.72 5.91
N GLY A 13 -4.82 7.51 5.51
CA GLY A 13 -4.47 6.60 4.41
C GLY A 13 -4.96 5.17 4.62
N LYS A 14 -4.93 4.67 5.86
CA LYS A 14 -5.39 3.31 6.19
C LYS A 14 -6.87 3.10 5.90
N HIS A 15 -7.70 4.13 6.15
CA HIS A 15 -9.14 4.07 5.88
C HIS A 15 -9.40 4.15 4.38
N ILE A 16 -8.70 5.02 3.66
CA ILE A 16 -8.83 5.13 2.20
C ILE A 16 -8.46 3.82 1.52
N VAL A 17 -7.35 3.17 1.92
CA VAL A 17 -6.95 1.90 1.32
C VAL A 17 -7.98 0.81 1.61
N ALA A 18 -8.48 0.72 2.85
CA ALA A 18 -9.50 -0.25 3.21
C ALA A 18 -10.79 -0.08 2.39
N GLU A 19 -11.25 1.15 2.21
CA GLU A 19 -12.44 1.48 1.40
C GLU A 19 -12.24 1.13 -0.07
N LEU A 20 -11.11 1.52 -0.66
CA LEU A 20 -10.82 1.23 -2.07
C LEU A 20 -10.76 -0.28 -2.33
N ILE A 21 -10.08 -1.02 -1.45
CA ILE A 21 -10.03 -2.49 -1.55
C ILE A 21 -11.41 -3.09 -1.35
N GLY A 22 -12.20 -2.60 -0.40
CA GLY A 22 -13.59 -3.04 -0.17
C GLY A 22 -14.49 -2.85 -1.40
N ARG A 23 -14.18 -1.87 -2.26
CA ARG A 23 -14.85 -1.62 -3.54
C ARG A 23 -14.31 -2.44 -4.71
N GLY A 24 -13.27 -3.25 -4.49
CA GLY A 24 -12.62 -4.03 -5.55
C GLY A 24 -11.66 -3.23 -6.42
N GLU A 25 -11.27 -2.02 -6.00
CA GLU A 25 -10.29 -1.21 -6.72
C GLU A 25 -8.88 -1.78 -6.59
N GLN A 26 -8.07 -1.59 -7.64
CA GLN A 26 -6.65 -1.93 -7.58
C GLN A 26 -5.88 -0.79 -6.90
N VAL A 27 -5.27 -1.07 -5.74
CA VAL A 27 -4.57 -0.07 -4.93
C VAL A 27 -3.08 -0.38 -4.81
N ARG A 28 -2.24 0.64 -4.99
CA ARG A 28 -0.83 0.60 -4.61
C ARG A 28 -0.62 1.49 -3.39
N ALA A 29 -0.13 0.91 -2.31
CA ALA A 29 0.16 1.62 -1.06
C ALA A 29 1.64 1.99 -0.98
N LEU A 30 1.94 3.29 -0.93
CA LEU A 30 3.30 3.80 -0.68
C LEU A 30 3.43 4.21 0.80
N THR A 31 4.35 3.54 1.48
CA THR A 31 4.69 3.77 2.88
C THR A 31 6.20 3.99 3.02
N ARG A 32 6.61 4.74 4.04
CA ARG A 32 8.02 4.93 4.38
C ARG A 32 8.64 3.68 4.99
N ASP A 33 7.85 2.95 5.78
CA ASP A 33 8.26 1.70 6.42
C ASP A 33 7.31 0.57 6.02
N PRO A 34 7.71 -0.31 5.08
CA PRO A 34 6.89 -1.45 4.67
C PRO A 34 6.86 -2.59 5.70
N ALA A 35 7.87 -2.71 6.56
CA ALA A 35 7.90 -3.75 7.59
C ALA A 35 6.90 -3.44 8.71
N ALA A 36 6.80 -2.17 9.13
CA ALA A 36 5.75 -1.73 10.05
C ALA A 36 4.35 -1.86 9.42
N ALA A 37 4.21 -1.55 8.13
CA ALA A 37 2.94 -1.69 7.41
C ALA A 37 2.41 -3.13 7.43
N ALA A 38 3.29 -4.10 7.11
CA ALA A 38 2.94 -5.52 7.07
C ALA A 38 2.44 -6.07 8.41
N LYS A 39 2.92 -5.53 9.54
CA LYS A 39 2.42 -5.90 10.89
C LYS A 39 1.00 -5.43 11.16
N SER A 40 0.62 -4.30 10.58
CA SER A 40 -0.63 -3.61 10.90
C SER A 40 -1.82 -4.04 10.05
N TRP A 41 -1.59 -4.68 8.89
CA TRP A 41 -2.70 -5.08 8.01
C TRP A 41 -2.90 -6.58 8.00
N ARG A 42 -4.14 -6.98 7.70
CA ARG A 42 -4.61 -8.36 7.80
C ARG A 42 -3.97 -9.23 6.71
N THR A 43 -3.60 -10.46 7.08
CA THR A 43 -2.81 -11.43 6.29
C THR A 43 -3.47 -11.97 5.00
N GLY A 44 -4.61 -11.44 4.59
CA GLY A 44 -5.31 -11.84 3.36
C GLY A 44 -5.01 -11.00 2.12
N TRP A 45 -4.19 -9.95 2.24
CA TRP A 45 -3.86 -9.07 1.10
C TRP A 45 -2.49 -9.44 0.51
N THR A 46 -2.41 -9.53 -0.81
CA THR A 46 -1.18 -9.84 -1.51
C THR A 46 -0.27 -8.62 -1.54
N TRP A 47 0.83 -8.68 -0.79
CA TRP A 47 1.83 -7.62 -0.73
C TRP A 47 2.88 -7.81 -1.83
N SER A 48 3.16 -6.74 -2.57
CA SER A 48 4.36 -6.66 -3.41
C SER A 48 5.20 -5.48 -2.94
N THR A 49 6.32 -5.77 -2.26
CA THR A 49 7.30 -4.74 -1.93
C THR A 49 8.11 -4.45 -3.20
N ALA A 50 7.70 -3.40 -3.92
CA ALA A 50 8.50 -2.89 -5.02
C ALA A 50 9.78 -2.29 -4.44
N ARG A 51 10.85 -3.09 -4.31
CA ARG A 51 12.21 -2.57 -4.23
C ARG A 51 12.43 -1.83 -5.53
N THR A 52 12.37 -0.50 -5.48
CA THR A 52 12.71 0.36 -6.61
C THR A 52 14.18 0.08 -6.94
N ARG A 53 14.45 -0.85 -7.86
CA ARG A 53 15.75 -0.95 -8.51
C ARG A 53 15.87 0.34 -9.31
N HIS A 54 16.54 1.33 -8.73
CA HIS A 54 17.03 2.48 -9.46
C HIS A 54 17.99 1.93 -10.52
N ARG A 55 17.47 1.71 -11.73
CA ARG A 55 18.31 1.60 -12.92
C ARG A 55 18.87 3.00 -13.15
N ARG A 56 20.03 3.27 -12.55
CA ARG A 56 20.90 4.34 -13.03
C ARG A 56 21.28 3.95 -14.45
N ARG A 57 20.82 4.75 -15.41
CA ARG A 57 21.52 4.89 -16.69
C ARG A 57 22.79 5.70 -16.44
#